data_AF-A0A957H5T1-F1
#
_entry.id   AF-A0A957H5T1-F1
#
_cell.length_a   1.000
_cell.length_b   1.000
_cell.length_c   1.000
_cell.angle_alpha   90.00
_cell.angle_beta   90.00
_cell.angle_gamma   90.00
#
_symmetry.space_group_name_H-M   'P 1'
#
loop_
_entity.id
_entity.type
_entity.pdbx_description
1 polymer ?
#
loop_
_entity_poly.entity_id
_entity_poly.type
_entity_poly.pdbx_seq_one_letter_code
_entity_poly.pdbx_strand_id
1 'polypeptide(L)'
;MNRMQPSEPLGLTRPDHLSLNLTKGENMKQEQINHTHKGLSNISFQQKSTGLSLVITGSALLYFLANAWPMRPAAVTRDAIPAGYGGLVMTTLILVVAAQIVLQTVLAIGQGNVAPANVVEQAAALKAIRNAYFVLTATVLAAVGSVFVAALTPFDTANVIVVGLALAEIVQSVSQLLYTRR
;
A
#
# COMPACT_ATOMS: atom_id res chain seq x y z
N MET A 1 53.53 -14.24 -29.74
CA MET A 1 54.26 -14.61 -28.49
C MET A 1 53.38 -14.20 -27.30
N ASN A 2 53.11 -14.98 -26.25
CA ASN A 2 53.36 -16.40 -25.91
C ASN A 2 52.06 -16.92 -25.23
N ARG A 3 51.44 -18.03 -25.65
CA ARG A 3 51.62 -19.40 -25.12
C ARG A 3 52.01 -19.51 -23.63
N MET A 4 51.09 -19.99 -22.78
CA MET A 4 51.16 -21.31 -22.11
C MET A 4 49.87 -21.64 -21.31
N GLN A 5 49.16 -22.69 -21.73
CA GLN A 5 48.55 -23.73 -20.88
C GLN A 5 49.59 -24.89 -20.77
N PRO A 6 49.47 -25.93 -19.90
CA PRO A 6 48.30 -26.48 -19.18
C PRO A 6 48.53 -26.50 -17.63
N SER A 7 48.09 -27.42 -16.73
CA SER A 7 47.49 -28.77 -16.82
C SER A 7 46.77 -29.24 -15.54
N GLU A 8 46.05 -30.37 -15.68
CA GLU A 8 45.41 -31.28 -14.70
C GLU A 8 46.45 -32.04 -13.80
N PRO A 9 46.13 -32.96 -12.84
CA PRO A 9 44.87 -33.74 -12.70
C PRO A 9 44.36 -34.23 -11.31
N LEU A 10 43.15 -34.81 -11.36
CA LEU A 10 42.55 -35.93 -10.59
C LEU A 10 43.03 -36.30 -9.17
N GLY A 11 42.05 -36.31 -8.24
CA GLY A 11 42.13 -36.98 -6.92
C GLY A 11 40.83 -37.75 -6.55
N LEU A 12 40.77 -39.00 -7.02
CA LEU A 12 40.14 -40.21 -6.43
C LEU A 12 38.87 -40.16 -5.55
N THR A 13 37.78 -40.66 -6.14
CA THR A 13 36.93 -41.81 -5.70
C THR A 13 36.55 -42.10 -4.23
N ARG A 14 35.24 -42.34 -4.06
CA ARG A 14 34.54 -43.29 -3.14
C ARG A 14 34.45 -42.94 -1.63
N PRO A 15 33.49 -43.53 -0.87
CA PRO A 15 32.53 -44.58 -1.26
C PRO A 15 31.04 -44.25 -1.06
N ASP A 16 30.21 -45.07 -1.72
CA ASP A 16 28.78 -45.18 -1.50
C ASP A 16 28.47 -45.69 -0.09
N HIS A 17 27.83 -44.86 0.75
CA HIS A 17 27.23 -45.31 2.01
C HIS A 17 25.71 -45.21 1.92
N LEU A 18 25.13 -46.22 1.28
CA LEU A 18 23.70 -46.56 1.28
C LEU A 18 23.24 -46.91 2.71
N SER A 19 23.11 -45.89 3.56
CA SER A 19 22.46 -45.99 4.87
C SER A 19 20.95 -45.99 4.65
N LEU A 20 20.42 -47.15 4.24
CA LEU A 20 19.00 -47.38 3.98
C LEU A 20 18.25 -47.48 5.32
N ASN A 21 18.06 -46.31 5.96
CA ASN A 21 17.47 -46.20 7.28
C ASN A 21 15.95 -46.36 7.21
N LEU A 22 15.51 -47.62 7.09
CA LEU A 22 14.14 -48.03 6.83
C LEU A 22 13.22 -47.92 8.06
N THR A 23 13.14 -46.73 8.68
CA THR A 23 12.21 -46.45 9.79
C THR A 23 11.84 -44.97 9.88
N LYS A 24 10.73 -44.56 9.24
CA LYS A 24 9.70 -43.65 9.83
C LYS A 24 8.43 -43.46 8.97
N GLY A 25 7.93 -44.52 8.35
CA GLY A 25 6.76 -44.47 7.45
C GLY A 25 5.41 -44.06 8.08
N GLU A 26 5.34 -43.83 9.39
CA GLU A 26 4.07 -43.65 10.12
C GLU A 26 3.93 -42.32 10.90
N ASN A 27 4.82 -41.34 10.72
CA ASN A 27 4.67 -40.03 11.37
C ASN A 27 4.42 -38.85 10.41
N MET A 28 4.51 -39.04 9.08
CA MET A 28 4.38 -37.94 8.11
C MET A 28 2.94 -37.47 7.80
N LYS A 29 1.90 -38.04 8.44
CA LYS A 29 0.50 -37.64 8.19
C LYS A 29 -0.16 -36.82 9.30
N GLN A 30 0.39 -36.77 10.52
CA GLN A 30 -0.23 -36.01 11.62
C GLN A 30 0.27 -34.55 11.71
N GLU A 31 1.46 -34.24 11.22
CA GLU A 31 2.01 -32.87 11.30
C GLU A 31 1.40 -31.88 10.27
N GLN A 32 0.71 -32.37 9.24
CA GLN A 32 0.01 -31.50 8.27
C GLN A 32 -1.39 -31.03 8.73
N ILE A 33 -2.03 -31.68 9.71
CA ILE A 33 -3.43 -31.40 10.06
C ILE A 33 -3.55 -30.22 11.04
N ASN A 34 -2.48 -29.89 11.78
CA ASN A 34 -2.52 -28.91 12.87
C ASN A 34 -2.20 -27.45 12.45
N HIS A 35 -1.84 -27.21 11.19
CA HIS A 35 -1.52 -25.86 10.70
C HIS A 35 -2.75 -25.06 10.21
N THR A 36 -3.86 -25.72 9.89
CA THR A 36 -5.01 -25.09 9.22
C THR A 36 -5.89 -24.23 10.14
N HIS A 37 -5.81 -24.38 11.47
CA HIS A 37 -6.63 -23.59 12.42
C HIS A 37 -5.96 -22.35 13.03
N LYS A 38 -4.67 -22.09 12.78
CA LYS A 38 -4.02 -20.83 13.18
C LYS A 38 -4.03 -19.73 12.11
N GLY A 39 -4.45 -20.05 10.87
CA GLY A 39 -4.44 -19.10 9.75
C GLY A 39 -5.46 -17.95 9.82
N LEU A 40 -6.54 -18.08 10.59
CA LEU A 40 -7.61 -17.06 10.68
C LEU A 40 -7.41 -16.05 11.81
N SER A 41 -6.68 -16.39 12.87
CA SER A 41 -6.47 -15.50 14.02
C SER A 41 -5.19 -14.67 13.95
N ASN A 42 -4.24 -15.01 13.07
CA ASN A 42 -2.95 -14.34 12.97
C ASN A 42 -2.89 -13.33 11.81
N ILE A 43 -3.96 -12.53 11.67
CA ILE A 43 -3.96 -11.34 10.82
C ILE A 43 -2.90 -10.38 11.38
N SER A 44 -1.84 -10.14 10.60
CA SER A 44 -0.73 -9.25 10.93
C SER A 44 -1.25 -7.90 11.45
N PHE A 45 -0.60 -7.37 12.49
CA PHE A 45 -0.94 -6.08 13.09
C PHE A 45 -1.02 -4.96 12.03
N GLN A 46 -0.14 -5.03 11.02
CA GLN A 46 -0.12 -4.17 9.84
C GLN A 46 -1.46 -4.16 9.06
N GLN A 47 -2.05 -5.34 8.84
CA GLN A 47 -3.31 -5.44 8.08
C GLN A 47 -4.48 -4.80 8.84
N LYS A 48 -4.47 -4.84 10.18
CA LYS A 48 -5.49 -4.18 11.01
C LYS A 48 -5.36 -2.66 10.96
N SER A 49 -4.14 -2.13 11.04
CA SER A 49 -3.90 -0.67 10.96
C SER A 49 -4.11 -0.09 9.57
N THR A 50 -3.70 -0.79 8.50
CA THR A 50 -4.01 -0.35 7.12
C THR A 50 -5.53 -0.36 6.88
N GLY A 51 -6.27 -1.33 7.44
CA GLY A 51 -7.73 -1.33 7.44
C GLY A 51 -8.35 -0.13 8.16
N LEU A 52 -7.85 0.22 9.35
CA LEU A 52 -8.32 1.40 10.09
C LEU A 52 -8.01 2.71 9.35
N SER A 53 -6.79 2.88 8.82
CA SER A 53 -6.40 4.05 8.03
C SER A 53 -7.27 4.21 6.78
N LEU A 54 -7.56 3.10 6.08
CA LEU A 54 -8.47 3.09 4.93
C LEU A 54 -9.88 3.59 5.30
N VAL A 55 -10.42 3.19 6.45
CA VAL A 55 -11.73 3.65 6.94
C VAL A 55 -11.70 5.14 7.28
N ILE A 56 -10.65 5.64 7.95
CA ILE A 56 -10.51 7.06 8.29
C ILE A 56 -10.41 7.92 7.03
N THR A 57 -9.50 7.59 6.11
CA THR A 57 -9.28 8.32 4.85
C THR A 57 -10.52 8.27 3.95
N GLY A 58 -11.18 7.11 3.83
CA GLY A 58 -12.44 6.98 3.10
C GLY A 58 -13.57 7.81 3.70
N SER A 59 -13.70 7.84 5.02
CA SER A 59 -14.70 8.64 5.73
C SER A 59 -14.43 10.15 5.57
N ALA A 60 -13.16 10.58 5.66
CA ALA A 60 -12.76 11.97 5.44
C ALA A 60 -13.05 12.42 4.00
N LEU A 61 -12.80 11.56 3.00
CA LEU A 61 -13.13 11.84 1.60
C LEU A 61 -14.65 11.95 1.38
N LEU A 62 -15.45 11.06 1.95
CA LEU A 62 -16.92 11.13 1.87
C LEU A 62 -17.46 12.38 2.56
N TYR A 63 -16.93 12.73 3.74
CA TYR A 63 -17.27 13.96 4.45
C TYR A 63 -16.91 15.21 3.61
N PHE A 64 -15.72 15.24 3.01
CA PHE A 64 -15.31 16.32 2.11
C PHE A 64 -16.28 16.47 0.94
N LEU A 65 -16.57 15.38 0.22
CA LEU A 65 -17.48 15.40 -0.93
C LEU A 65 -18.90 15.85 -0.55
N ALA A 66 -19.45 15.34 0.56
CA ALA A 66 -20.78 15.71 1.04
C ALA A 66 -20.91 17.21 1.37
N ASN A 67 -19.84 17.84 1.88
CA ASN A 67 -19.82 19.26 2.21
C ASN A 67 -19.41 20.16 1.03
N ALA A 68 -18.53 19.69 0.13
CA ALA A 68 -18.10 20.45 -1.04
C ALA A 68 -19.19 20.49 -2.14
N TRP A 69 -19.93 19.39 -2.35
CA TRP A 69 -20.96 19.32 -3.38
C TRP A 69 -22.00 20.46 -3.35
N PRO A 70 -22.65 20.80 -2.21
CA PRO A 70 -23.60 21.91 -2.14
C PRO A 70 -22.96 23.30 -2.33
N MET A 71 -21.63 23.43 -2.24
CA MET A 71 -20.93 24.70 -2.50
C MET A 71 -20.71 24.96 -4.00
N ARG A 72 -20.79 23.92 -4.85
CA ARG A 72 -20.50 24.02 -6.29
C ARG A 72 -21.37 25.06 -7.04
N PRO A 73 -22.70 25.17 -6.83
CA PRO A 73 -23.50 26.19 -7.52
C PRO A 73 -23.07 27.62 -7.19
N ALA A 74 -22.64 27.88 -5.95
CA ALA A 74 -22.12 29.17 -5.52
C ALA A 74 -20.73 29.47 -6.12
N ALA A 75 -19.90 28.44 -6.32
CA ALA A 75 -18.61 28.58 -6.99
C ALA A 75 -18.77 28.93 -8.47
N VAL A 76 -19.64 28.20 -9.19
CA VAL A 76 -19.91 28.42 -10.62
C VAL A 76 -20.55 29.78 -10.89
N THR A 77 -21.45 30.26 -10.03
CA THR A 77 -22.11 31.57 -10.22
C THR A 77 -21.24 32.79 -9.88
N ARG A 78 -20.15 32.61 -9.12
CA ARG A 78 -19.25 33.70 -8.71
C ARG A 78 -17.84 33.60 -9.29
N ASP A 79 -17.56 32.52 -10.04
CA ASP A 79 -16.23 32.07 -10.49
C ASP A 79 -15.15 32.21 -9.39
N ALA A 80 -15.53 31.85 -8.17
CA ALA A 80 -14.74 32.12 -6.97
C ALA A 80 -14.91 31.01 -5.93
N ILE A 81 -13.90 30.86 -5.07
CA ILE A 81 -13.93 29.87 -3.99
C ILE A 81 -14.95 30.29 -2.91
N PRO A 82 -15.95 29.46 -2.57
CA PRO A 82 -16.94 29.80 -1.55
C PRO A 82 -16.33 29.96 -0.14
N ALA A 83 -16.90 30.87 0.65
CA ALA A 83 -16.50 31.07 2.04
C ALA A 83 -16.66 29.75 2.84
N GLY A 84 -15.66 29.43 3.67
CA GLY A 84 -15.60 28.18 4.43
C GLY A 84 -14.95 27.00 3.71
N TYR A 85 -14.87 26.99 2.36
CA TYR A 85 -14.24 25.89 1.62
C TYR A 85 -12.76 25.69 1.98
N GLY A 86 -12.00 26.76 2.18
CA GLY A 86 -10.60 26.65 2.63
C GLY A 86 -10.45 25.93 3.99
N GLY A 87 -11.39 26.15 4.92
CA GLY A 87 -11.42 25.44 6.20
C GLY A 87 -11.77 23.95 6.04
N LEU A 88 -12.70 23.64 5.12
CA LEU A 88 -13.04 22.26 4.77
C LEU A 88 -11.83 21.51 4.18
N VAL A 89 -11.11 22.12 3.22
CA VAL A 89 -9.89 21.56 2.62
C VAL A 89 -8.82 21.32 3.69
N MET A 90 -8.54 22.31 4.54
CA MET A 90 -7.53 22.17 5.61
C MET A 90 -7.90 21.06 6.60
N THR A 91 -9.19 20.94 6.96
CA THR A 91 -9.66 19.86 7.84
C THR A 91 -9.45 18.48 7.20
N THR A 92 -9.79 18.31 5.93
CA THR A 92 -9.56 17.05 5.19
C THR A 92 -8.08 16.71 5.11
N LEU A 93 -7.21 17.68 4.80
CA LEU A 93 -5.77 17.46 4.78
C LEU A 93 -5.22 17.05 6.15
N ILE A 94 -5.67 17.70 7.24
CA ILE A 94 -5.30 17.32 8.61
C ILE A 94 -5.75 15.89 8.93
N LEU A 95 -6.95 15.47 8.52
CA LEU A 95 -7.44 14.10 8.73
C LEU A 95 -6.62 13.06 7.95
N VAL A 96 -6.25 13.36 6.69
CA VAL A 96 -5.38 12.47 5.88
C VAL A 96 -3.98 12.35 6.50
N VAL A 97 -3.37 13.47 6.89
CA VAL A 97 -2.06 13.48 7.56
C VAL A 97 -2.13 12.75 8.90
N ALA A 98 -3.20 12.92 9.68
CA ALA A 98 -3.41 12.16 10.92
C ALA A 98 -3.53 10.65 10.66
N ALA A 99 -4.24 10.23 9.61
CA ALA A 99 -4.33 8.82 9.22
C ALA A 99 -2.96 8.24 8.80
N GLN A 100 -2.14 9.00 8.06
CA GLN A 100 -0.76 8.64 7.74
C GLN A 100 0.11 8.52 9.00
N ILE A 101 0.03 9.47 9.94
CA ILE A 101 0.77 9.45 11.21
C ILE A 101 0.37 8.24 12.04
N VAL A 102 -0.93 7.92 12.15
CA VAL A 102 -1.42 6.72 12.84
C VAL A 102 -0.86 5.45 12.19
N LEU A 103 -0.88 5.36 10.86
CA LEU A 103 -0.32 4.20 10.16
C LEU A 103 1.19 4.04 10.42
N GLN A 104 1.98 5.12 10.33
CA GLN A 104 3.41 5.12 10.64
C GLN A 104 3.71 4.80 12.12
N THR A 105 2.90 5.32 13.04
CA THR A 105 3.02 5.07 14.49
C THR A 105 2.74 3.60 14.80
N VAL A 106 1.73 3.00 14.19
CA VAL A 106 1.43 1.57 14.36
C VAL A 106 2.51 0.70 13.70
N LEU A 107 3.02 1.08 12.53
CA LEU A 107 4.19 0.45 11.89
C LEU A 107 5.40 0.43 12.84
N ALA A 108 5.71 1.56 13.49
CA ALA A 108 6.84 1.69 14.40
C ALA A 108 6.66 0.93 15.71
N ILE A 109 5.52 1.06 16.38
CA ILE A 109 5.23 0.36 17.65
C ILE A 109 5.15 -1.16 17.42
N GLY A 110 4.56 -1.59 16.29
CA GLY A 110 4.44 -3.00 15.93
C GLY A 110 5.78 -3.72 15.73
N GLN A 111 6.87 -3.00 15.40
CA GLN A 111 8.20 -3.60 15.23
C GLN A 111 8.84 -4.08 16.53
N GLY A 112 8.35 -3.66 17.71
CA GLY A 112 8.94 -4.02 19.00
C GLY A 112 8.96 -5.52 19.33
N ASN A 113 8.18 -6.35 18.62
CA ASN A 113 8.18 -7.81 18.79
C ASN A 113 7.78 -8.59 17.51
N VAL A 114 7.92 -7.96 16.34
CA VAL A 114 7.57 -8.56 15.04
C VAL A 114 8.82 -8.60 14.18
N ALA A 115 9.07 -9.75 13.54
CA ALA A 115 10.22 -9.91 12.65
C ALA A 115 10.24 -8.82 11.55
N PRO A 116 11.43 -8.36 11.11
CA PRO A 116 11.53 -7.33 10.08
C PRO A 116 10.77 -7.75 8.82
N ALA A 117 10.08 -6.78 8.20
CA ALA A 117 9.16 -7.02 7.10
C ALA A 117 9.79 -7.89 6.02
N ASN A 118 9.12 -9.01 5.69
CA ASN A 118 9.68 -10.02 4.79
C ASN A 118 9.87 -9.42 3.39
N VAL A 119 10.79 -9.95 2.57
CA VAL A 119 11.03 -9.47 1.19
C VAL A 119 9.75 -9.44 0.34
N VAL A 120 8.80 -10.33 0.61
CA VAL A 120 7.45 -10.33 -0.01
C VAL A 120 6.62 -9.10 0.41
N GLU A 121 6.64 -8.73 1.70
CA GLU A 121 5.92 -7.56 2.23
C GLU A 121 6.53 -6.25 1.73
N GLN A 122 7.86 -6.17 1.63
CA GLN A 122 8.56 -5.03 1.04
C GLN A 122 8.23 -4.87 -0.45
N ALA A 123 8.20 -5.96 -1.22
CA ALA A 123 7.78 -5.94 -2.62
C ALA A 123 6.30 -5.54 -2.78
N ALA A 124 5.42 -6.00 -1.90
CA ALA A 124 4.02 -5.58 -1.85
C ALA A 124 3.87 -4.07 -1.57
N ALA A 125 4.61 -3.54 -0.61
CA ALA A 125 4.63 -2.13 -0.27
C ALA A 125 5.14 -1.25 -1.44
N LEU A 126 6.26 -1.61 -2.08
CA LEU A 126 6.78 -0.92 -3.27
C LEU A 126 5.76 -0.90 -4.41
N LYS A 127 5.07 -2.02 -4.65
CA LYS A 127 4.06 -2.14 -5.70
C LYS A 127 2.81 -1.29 -5.40
N ALA A 128 2.42 -1.20 -4.13
CA ALA A 128 1.33 -0.32 -3.69
C ALA A 128 1.67 1.17 -3.85
N ILE A 129 2.88 1.58 -3.46
CA ILE A 129 3.39 2.94 -3.66
C ILE A 129 3.41 3.30 -5.15
N ARG A 130 3.86 2.38 -6.02
CA ARG A 130 3.85 2.60 -7.48
C ARG A 130 2.43 2.83 -8.01
N ASN A 131 1.44 2.08 -7.53
CA ASN A 131 0.03 2.30 -7.91
C ASN A 131 -0.48 3.67 -7.45
N ALA A 132 -0.12 4.10 -6.23
CA ALA A 132 -0.47 5.42 -5.72
C ALA A 132 0.15 6.56 -6.56
N TYR A 133 1.41 6.42 -6.99
CA TYR A 133 2.06 7.37 -7.90
C TYR A 133 1.39 7.49 -9.27
N PHE A 134 0.79 6.41 -9.80
CA PHE A 134 -0.03 6.51 -11.02
C PHE A 134 -1.28 7.36 -10.78
N VAL A 135 -1.95 7.21 -9.64
CA VAL A 135 -3.11 8.03 -9.26
C VAL A 135 -2.73 9.49 -9.05
N LEU A 136 -1.60 9.77 -8.36
CA LEU A 136 -1.09 11.13 -8.18
C LEU A 136 -0.72 11.77 -9.52
N THR A 137 -0.01 11.07 -10.40
CA THR A 137 0.34 11.57 -11.75
C THR A 137 -0.92 11.87 -12.56
N ALA A 138 -1.91 10.97 -12.55
CA ALA A 138 -3.20 11.19 -13.22
C ALA A 138 -3.97 12.39 -12.62
N THR A 139 -3.90 12.58 -11.30
CA THR A 139 -4.51 13.73 -10.58
C THR A 139 -3.85 15.04 -11.00
N VAL A 140 -2.52 15.09 -11.05
CA VAL A 140 -1.77 16.29 -11.50
C VAL A 140 -2.11 16.60 -12.96
N LEU A 141 -2.14 15.60 -13.84
CA LEU A 141 -2.54 15.79 -15.24
C LEU A 141 -3.99 16.27 -15.36
N ALA A 142 -4.92 15.75 -14.56
CA ALA A 142 -6.31 16.20 -14.54
C ALA A 142 -6.45 17.64 -14.01
N ALA A 143 -5.68 18.02 -12.99
CA ALA A 143 -5.67 19.38 -12.42
C ALA A 143 -4.96 20.42 -13.30
N VAL A 144 -3.98 20.01 -14.11
CA VAL A 144 -3.41 20.86 -15.17
C VAL A 144 -4.39 20.96 -16.34
N GLY A 145 -5.00 19.84 -16.74
CA GLY A 145 -5.98 19.79 -17.81
C GLY A 145 -7.24 20.62 -17.53
N SER A 146 -7.71 20.68 -16.29
CA SER A 146 -8.90 21.44 -15.91
C SER A 146 -8.76 22.95 -16.13
N VAL A 147 -7.55 23.50 -16.03
CA VAL A 147 -7.26 24.93 -16.32
C VAL A 147 -7.55 25.29 -17.79
N PHE A 148 -7.48 24.33 -18.71
CA PHE A 148 -7.76 24.54 -20.14
C PHE A 148 -9.24 24.34 -20.51
N VAL A 149 -10.09 23.93 -19.56
CA VAL A 149 -11.51 23.65 -19.79
C VAL A 149 -12.35 24.78 -19.23
N ALA A 150 -12.90 25.63 -20.11
CA ALA A 150 -13.68 26.82 -19.72
C ALA A 150 -14.94 26.54 -18.87
N ALA A 151 -15.36 25.28 -18.73
CA ALA A 151 -16.47 24.85 -17.88
C ALA A 151 -16.03 24.39 -16.47
N LEU A 152 -14.73 24.38 -16.17
CA LEU A 152 -14.18 23.99 -14.86
C LEU A 152 -13.65 25.22 -14.14
N THR A 153 -14.16 25.46 -12.94
CA THR A 153 -13.76 26.58 -12.08
C THR A 153 -12.46 26.26 -11.31
N PRO A 154 -11.80 27.25 -10.70
CA PRO A 154 -10.73 27.02 -9.72
C PRO A 154 -11.17 26.12 -8.56
N PHE A 155 -12.45 26.18 -8.19
CA PHE A 155 -13.05 25.31 -7.19
C PHE A 155 -13.11 23.84 -7.66
N ASP A 156 -13.54 23.57 -8.89
CA ASP A 156 -13.54 22.19 -9.43
C ASP A 156 -12.10 21.64 -9.50
N THR A 157 -11.14 22.46 -9.92
CA THR A 157 -9.71 22.09 -9.94
C THR A 157 -9.16 21.75 -8.54
N ALA A 158 -9.50 22.56 -7.53
CA ALA A 158 -9.12 22.28 -6.15
C ALA A 158 -9.75 20.98 -5.62
N ASN A 159 -11.01 20.70 -5.96
CA ASN A 159 -11.67 19.44 -5.61
C ASN A 159 -10.96 18.23 -6.26
N VAL A 160 -10.58 18.33 -7.54
CA VAL A 160 -9.82 17.26 -8.23
C VAL A 160 -8.52 16.94 -7.49
N ILE A 161 -7.77 17.95 -7.04
CA ILE A 161 -6.53 17.77 -6.27
C ILE A 161 -6.80 17.06 -4.93
N VAL A 162 -7.77 17.54 -4.14
CA VAL A 162 -8.08 16.96 -2.82
C VAL A 162 -8.61 15.53 -2.93
N VAL A 163 -9.51 15.27 -3.88
CA VAL A 163 -10.08 13.94 -4.13
C VAL A 163 -9.00 12.99 -4.64
N GLY A 164 -8.15 13.44 -5.58
CA GLY A 164 -7.07 12.62 -6.14
C GLY A 164 -5.96 12.27 -5.14
N LEU A 165 -5.61 13.18 -4.23
CA LEU A 165 -4.73 12.90 -3.09
C LEU A 165 -5.32 11.80 -2.19
N ALA A 166 -6.58 11.94 -1.77
CA ALA A 166 -7.24 10.93 -0.94
C ALA A 166 -7.41 9.58 -1.67
N LEU A 167 -7.68 9.59 -2.98
CA LEU A 167 -7.75 8.38 -3.80
C LEU A 167 -6.39 7.69 -3.92
N ALA A 168 -5.27 8.42 -3.99
CA ALA A 168 -3.93 7.83 -4.01
C ALA A 168 -3.65 7.05 -2.71
N GLU A 169 -3.99 7.63 -1.55
CA GLU A 169 -3.87 6.98 -0.23
C GLU A 169 -4.77 5.74 -0.10
N ILE A 170 -6.01 5.81 -0.60
CA ILE A 170 -6.93 4.68 -0.67
C ILE A 170 -6.35 3.57 -1.55
N VAL A 171 -5.85 3.90 -2.75
CA VAL A 171 -5.25 2.93 -3.68
C VAL A 171 -3.97 2.32 -3.11
N GLN A 172 -3.15 3.09 -2.38
CA GLN A 172 -1.99 2.58 -1.65
C GLN A 172 -2.43 1.55 -0.60
N SER A 173 -3.37 1.93 0.28
CA SER A 173 -3.85 1.11 1.39
C SER A 173 -4.52 -0.18 0.89
N VAL A 174 -5.37 -0.09 -0.13
CA VAL A 174 -6.01 -1.25 -0.78
C VAL A 174 -4.96 -2.13 -1.48
N SER A 175 -3.99 -1.54 -2.17
CA SER A 175 -2.93 -2.31 -2.84
C SER A 175 -2.07 -3.08 -1.83
N GLN A 176 -1.73 -2.48 -0.68
CA GLN A 176 -1.03 -3.18 0.41
C GLN A 176 -1.88 -4.37 0.91
N LEU A 177 -3.16 -4.14 1.25
CA LEU A 177 -4.05 -5.21 1.72
C LEU A 177 -4.24 -6.36 0.71
N LEU A 178 -4.23 -6.06 -0.59
CA LEU A 178 -4.38 -7.06 -1.65
C LEU A 178 -3.07 -7.82 -1.93
N TYR A 179 -1.91 -7.14 -1.92
CA TYR A 179 -0.63 -7.78 -2.21
C TYR A 179 -0.02 -8.52 -1.02
N THR A 180 -0.27 -8.10 0.23
CA THR A 180 0.15 -8.85 1.44
C THR A 180 -0.70 -10.10 1.69
N ARG A 181 -1.75 -10.35 0.89
CA ARG A 181 -2.60 -11.55 0.94
C ARG A 181 -2.29 -12.59 -0.15
N ARG A 182 -1.33 -12.35 -1.04
CA ARG A 182 -0.92 -13.24 -2.13
C ARG A 182 0.51 -13.71 -1.93
#